data_AF-A0A2E1LRM6-F1
#
_entry.id   AF-A0A2E1LRM6-F1
#
_cell.length_a   1.000
_cell.length_b   1.000
_cell.length_c   1.000
_cell.angle_alpha   90.00
_cell.angle_beta   90.00
_cell.angle_gamma   90.00
#
_symmetry.space_group_name_H-M   'P 1'
#
loop_
_entity.id
_entity.type
_entity.pdbx_description
1 polymer ?
#
loop_
_entity_poly.entity_id
_entity_poly.type
_entity_poly.pdbx_seq_one_letter_code
_entity_poly.pdbx_strand_id
1 'polypeptide(L)'
;MSLTYPIATSAAEALSTPMGAARIRYDAELAVKGQAIIGLVTEWLKPDDSDLETVMAQANDGPGNGFIQYYEDTQGRTVLAVTFWKLDPTTTPELAAPLKVDAQPAIEEQPDHTDDLYFKQVRNRKTGRSATPDPNQLDLFASDGT
;
A
#
# COMPACT_ATOMS: atom_id res chain seq x y z
N MET A 1 -8.88 13.26 -5.91
CA MET A 1 -8.60 13.14 -4.46
C MET A 1 -7.77 11.88 -4.25
N SER A 2 -6.68 11.95 -3.48
CA SER A 2 -5.88 10.76 -3.16
C SER A 2 -6.51 10.03 -1.98
N LEU A 3 -6.54 8.70 -2.01
CA LEU A 3 -6.92 7.90 -0.84
C LEU A 3 -5.88 8.10 0.27
N THR A 4 -6.36 8.38 1.48
CA THR A 4 -5.56 8.46 2.71
C THR A 4 -6.28 7.68 3.79
N TYR A 5 -5.56 6.79 4.46
CA TYR A 5 -6.14 5.90 5.46
C TYR A 5 -5.79 6.41 6.85
N PRO A 6 -6.75 6.48 7.78
CA PRO A 6 -6.48 6.87 9.16
C PRO A 6 -5.58 5.85 9.85
N ILE A 7 -4.91 6.29 10.91
CA ILE A 7 -4.04 5.45 11.73
C ILE A 7 -4.65 5.36 13.13
N ALA A 8 -4.91 4.14 13.59
CA ALA A 8 -5.62 3.89 14.85
C ALA A 8 -5.37 2.46 15.37
N THR A 9 -5.78 2.18 16.61
CA THR A 9 -5.73 0.81 17.16
C THR A 9 -6.96 -0.03 16.78
N SER A 10 -8.09 0.63 16.47
CA SER A 10 -9.37 0.01 16.11
C SER A 10 -10.14 0.85 15.10
N ALA A 11 -11.12 0.25 14.40
CA ALA A 11 -11.97 1.00 13.47
C ALA A 11 -12.82 2.10 14.13
N ALA A 12 -13.28 1.90 15.37
CA ALA A 12 -14.05 2.92 16.09
C ALA A 12 -13.19 4.16 16.40
N GLU A 13 -11.93 3.96 16.76
CA GLU A 13 -10.96 5.04 16.97
C GLU A 13 -10.56 5.71 15.65
N ALA A 14 -10.44 4.93 14.57
CA ALA A 14 -10.16 5.46 13.24
C ALA A 14 -11.22 6.46 12.74
N LEU A 15 -12.47 6.32 13.19
CA LEU A 15 -13.58 7.21 12.87
C LEU A 15 -13.61 8.44 13.77
N SER A 16 -13.43 8.25 15.08
CA SER A 16 -13.65 9.31 16.07
C SER A 16 -12.41 10.17 16.32
N THR A 17 -11.26 9.54 16.61
CA THR A 17 -10.02 10.23 17.02
C THR A 17 -8.79 9.55 16.40
N PRO A 18 -8.63 9.59 15.06
CA PRO A 18 -7.46 9.00 14.42
C PRO A 18 -6.18 9.75 14.80
N MET A 19 -5.09 9.01 14.98
CA MET A 19 -3.77 9.57 15.33
C MET A 19 -3.10 10.30 14.16
N GLY A 20 -3.63 10.10 12.95
CA GLY A 20 -3.14 10.69 11.71
C GLY A 20 -3.77 9.98 10.52
N ALA A 21 -3.33 10.33 9.31
CA ALA A 21 -3.70 9.61 8.10
C ALA A 21 -2.53 9.55 7.12
N ALA A 22 -2.41 8.44 6.41
CA ALA A 22 -1.32 8.19 5.49
C ALA A 22 -1.77 7.31 4.32
N ARG A 23 -1.19 7.53 3.15
CA ARG A 23 -1.46 6.70 1.96
C ARG A 23 -0.64 5.41 1.95
N ILE A 24 0.61 5.49 2.39
CA ILE A 24 1.56 4.38 2.37
C ILE A 24 2.01 4.06 3.79
N ARG A 25 2.47 2.81 4.00
CA ARG A 25 2.93 2.32 5.29
C ARG A 25 4.07 3.16 5.87
N TYR A 26 5.04 3.55 5.03
CA TYR A 26 6.19 4.34 5.45
C TYR A 26 5.79 5.68 6.08
N ASP A 27 4.89 6.43 5.43
CA ASP A 27 4.37 7.69 5.97
C ASP A 27 3.58 7.47 7.26
N ALA A 28 2.86 6.35 7.35
CA ALA A 28 2.12 5.99 8.54
C ALA A 28 3.08 5.71 9.72
N GLU A 29 4.16 4.94 9.50
CA GLU A 29 5.18 4.65 10.52
C GLU A 29 5.90 5.93 10.97
N LEU A 30 6.19 6.86 10.04
CA LEU A 30 6.75 8.18 10.36
C LEU A 30 5.81 9.02 11.23
N ALA A 31 4.49 8.89 11.06
CA ALA A 31 3.51 9.66 11.81
C ALA A 31 3.41 9.23 13.28
N VAL A 32 3.60 7.93 13.59
CA VAL A 32 3.37 7.38 14.95
C VAL A 32 4.63 7.09 15.75
N LYS A 33 5.80 7.57 15.27
CA LYS A 33 7.13 7.62 15.92
C LYS A 33 7.27 6.71 17.15
N GLY A 34 7.51 5.42 16.92
CA GLY A 34 7.81 4.44 17.97
C GLY A 34 6.73 3.38 18.17
N GLN A 35 5.53 3.55 17.63
CA GLN A 35 4.54 2.47 17.56
C GLN A 35 4.62 1.71 16.23
N ALA A 36 4.62 0.38 16.31
CA ALA A 36 4.66 -0.47 15.14
C ALA A 36 3.28 -0.53 14.47
N ILE A 37 3.27 -0.48 13.14
CA ILE A 37 2.07 -0.71 12.35
C ILE A 37 1.98 -2.20 12.01
N ILE A 38 0.88 -2.83 12.39
CA ILE A 38 0.55 -4.22 12.04
C ILE A 38 0.35 -4.30 10.52
N GLY A 39 -0.50 -3.42 9.98
CA GLY A 39 -0.78 -3.35 8.55
C GLY A 39 -2.02 -2.53 8.22
N LEU A 40 -2.36 -2.48 6.93
CA LEU A 40 -3.63 -1.91 6.46
C LEU A 40 -4.72 -2.98 6.62
N VAL A 41 -5.71 -2.73 7.46
CA VAL A 41 -6.76 -3.68 7.79
C VAL A 41 -8.12 -3.05 7.53
N THR A 42 -9.09 -3.86 7.10
CA THR A 42 -10.49 -3.48 7.00
C THR A 42 -11.28 -4.18 8.10
N GLU A 43 -11.89 -3.41 9.00
CA GLU A 43 -12.78 -3.91 10.04
C GLU A 43 -14.23 -3.50 9.73
N TRP A 44 -15.16 -4.37 10.11
CA TRP A 44 -16.60 -4.19 9.84
C TRP A 44 -17.30 -3.70 11.10
N LEU A 45 -17.92 -2.54 11.03
CA LEU A 45 -18.70 -1.94 12.11
C LEU A 45 -20.18 -1.94 11.75
N LYS A 46 -21.01 -2.25 12.76
CA LYS A 46 -22.46 -2.15 12.70
C LYS A 46 -22.89 -1.08 13.69
N PRO A 47 -22.88 0.21 13.30
CA PRO A 47 -23.38 1.26 14.17
C PRO A 47 -24.89 1.07 14.41
N ASP A 48 -25.35 1.51 15.57
CA ASP A 48 -26.78 1.63 15.83
C ASP A 48 -27.37 2.79 15.00
N ASP A 49 -28.66 2.70 14.67
CA ASP A 49 -29.32 3.68 13.80
C ASP A 49 -29.28 5.11 14.37
N SER A 50 -29.25 5.26 15.71
CA SER A 50 -29.11 6.57 16.39
C SER A 50 -27.75 7.22 16.17
N ASP A 51 -26.72 6.41 15.97
CA ASP A 51 -25.32 6.87 15.95
C ASP A 51 -24.81 7.02 14.52
N LEU A 52 -25.56 6.50 13.54
CA LEU A 52 -25.19 6.48 12.13
C LEU A 52 -24.86 7.87 11.59
N GLU A 53 -25.69 8.88 11.87
CA GLU A 53 -25.47 10.25 11.40
C GLU A 53 -24.18 10.84 11.98
N THR A 54 -23.93 10.59 13.27
CA THR A 54 -22.70 11.03 13.94
C THR A 54 -21.48 10.36 13.35
N VAL A 55 -21.54 9.05 13.10
CA VAL A 55 -20.45 8.28 12.50
C VAL A 55 -20.18 8.74 11.06
N MET A 56 -21.22 9.04 10.27
CA MET A 56 -21.06 9.59 8.93
C MET A 56 -20.46 11.00 8.91
N ALA A 57 -20.81 11.84 9.88
CA ALA A 57 -20.20 13.16 10.03
C ALA A 57 -18.70 13.03 10.39
N GLN A 58 -18.37 12.19 11.37
CA GLN A 58 -16.98 11.92 11.79
C GLN A 58 -16.13 11.37 10.64
N ALA A 59 -16.69 10.47 9.84
CA ALA A 59 -16.07 9.94 8.64
C ALA A 59 -15.68 11.01 7.62
N ASN A 60 -16.52 12.03 7.47
CA ASN A 60 -16.34 13.07 6.47
C ASN A 60 -15.41 14.20 6.96
N ASP A 61 -15.39 14.46 8.27
CA ASP A 61 -14.54 15.47 8.90
C ASP A 61 -13.14 14.95 9.25
N GLY A 62 -12.94 13.62 9.20
CA GLY A 62 -11.68 12.98 9.52
C GLY A 62 -10.53 13.29 8.54
N PRO A 63 -9.26 13.07 8.96
CA PRO A 63 -8.08 13.31 8.12
C PRO A 63 -7.92 12.30 6.95
N GLY A 64 -8.67 11.21 6.97
CA GLY A 64 -8.68 10.17 5.94
C GLY A 64 -9.67 10.46 4.81
N ASN A 65 -9.36 10.01 3.59
CA ASN A 65 -10.26 10.12 2.44
C ASN A 65 -10.49 8.74 1.81
N GLY A 66 -11.76 8.40 1.59
CA GLY A 66 -12.17 7.16 0.88
C GLY A 66 -11.83 5.86 1.63
N PHE A 67 -11.72 5.94 2.96
CA PHE A 67 -11.38 4.80 3.81
C PHE A 67 -12.60 4.02 4.32
N ILE A 68 -13.81 4.50 4.04
CA ILE A 68 -15.08 3.87 4.44
C ILE A 68 -15.85 3.44 3.20
N GLN A 69 -16.40 2.22 3.27
CA GLN A 69 -17.36 1.71 2.32
C GLN A 69 -18.64 1.35 3.07
N TYR A 70 -19.79 1.70 2.48
CA TYR A 70 -21.11 1.49 3.05
C TYR A 70 -21.74 0.25 2.43
N TYR A 71 -22.28 -0.61 3.28
CA TYR A 71 -22.99 -1.82 2.92
C TYR A 71 -24.30 -1.90 3.70
N GLU A 72 -25.16 -2.83 3.31
CA GLU A 72 -26.43 -3.13 3.95
C GLU A 72 -26.43 -4.60 4.37
N ASP A 73 -26.87 -4.90 5.59
CA ASP A 73 -27.03 -6.28 6.05
C ASP A 73 -28.36 -6.90 5.58
N THR A 74 -28.57 -8.18 5.89
CA THR A 74 -29.77 -8.92 5.49
C THR A 74 -31.08 -8.39 6.10
N GLN A 75 -31.00 -7.49 7.08
CA GLN A 75 -32.10 -6.85 7.79
C GLN A 75 -32.28 -5.38 7.39
N GLY A 76 -31.51 -4.89 6.43
CA GLY A 76 -31.57 -3.50 5.97
C GLY A 76 -30.77 -2.51 6.79
N ARG A 77 -29.90 -2.99 7.70
CA ARG A 77 -29.09 -2.12 8.56
C ARG A 77 -27.78 -1.75 7.90
N THR A 78 -27.34 -0.51 8.07
CA THR A 78 -26.08 -0.03 7.50
C THR A 78 -24.89 -0.70 8.19
N VAL A 79 -23.96 -1.21 7.39
CA VAL A 79 -22.70 -1.79 7.83
C VAL A 79 -21.56 -1.01 7.19
N LEU A 80 -20.57 -0.63 7.99
CA LEU A 80 -19.42 0.14 7.56
C LEU A 80 -18.21 -0.78 7.47
N ALA A 81 -17.53 -0.78 6.32
CA ALA A 81 -16.21 -1.36 6.19
C ALA A 81 -15.17 -0.23 6.28
N VAL A 82 -14.44 -0.19 7.39
CA VAL A 82 -13.47 0.87 7.71
C VAL A 82 -12.07 0.33 7.48
N THR A 83 -11.33 0.94 6.54
CA THR A 83 -9.96 0.55 6.19
C THR A 83 -8.97 1.52 6.82
N PHE A 84 -8.06 1.03 7.65
CA PHE A 84 -7.15 1.88 8.42
C PHE A 84 -5.80 1.20 8.66
N TRP A 85 -4.78 1.99 8.96
CA TRP A 85 -3.49 1.50 9.43
C TRP A 85 -3.63 1.10 10.90
N LYS A 86 -3.59 -0.20 11.16
CA LYS A 86 -3.75 -0.75 12.49
C LYS A 86 -2.43 -0.70 13.26
N LEU A 87 -2.44 -0.01 14.39
CA LEU A 87 -1.33 0.03 15.31
C LEU A 87 -1.29 -1.21 16.20
N ASP A 88 -0.08 -1.65 16.53
CA ASP A 88 0.11 -2.66 17.57
C ASP A 88 -0.03 -2.01 18.95
N PRO A 89 -1.08 -2.35 19.73
CA PRO A 89 -1.27 -1.78 21.06
C PRO A 89 -0.20 -2.23 22.07
N THR A 90 0.56 -3.28 21.75
CA THR A 90 1.57 -3.88 22.64
C THR A 90 2.94 -3.24 22.46
N THR A 91 3.17 -2.59 21.31
CA THR A 91 4.42 -1.89 21.07
C THR A 91 4.43 -0.62 21.92
N THR A 92 5.16 -0.70 23.04
CA THR A 92 5.51 0.49 23.83
C THR A 92 6.35 1.37 22.91
N PRO A 93 6.07 2.68 22.78
CA PRO A 93 6.96 3.57 22.03
C PRO A 93 8.33 3.45 22.68
N GLU A 94 9.24 2.75 22.02
CA GLU A 94 10.64 2.83 22.38
C GLU A 94 10.98 4.29 22.13
N LEU A 95 11.04 5.06 23.22
CA LEU A 95 11.46 6.44 23.20
C LEU A 95 12.82 6.37 22.55
N ALA A 96 12.89 6.68 21.25
CA ALA A 96 14.12 6.56 20.49
C ALA A 96 15.13 7.38 21.29
N ALA A 97 16.07 6.70 21.93
CA ALA A 97 17.20 7.36 22.53
C ALA A 97 17.74 8.25 21.41
N PRO A 98 18.00 9.54 21.65
CA PRO A 98 18.47 10.42 20.60
C PRO A 98 19.64 9.69 19.97
N LEU A 99 19.48 9.30 18.70
CA LEU A 99 20.57 8.71 17.93
C LEU A 99 21.69 9.72 18.12
N LYS A 100 22.74 9.33 18.86
CA LYS A 100 23.97 10.09 18.82
C LYS A 100 24.30 10.09 17.34
N VAL A 101 24.19 11.27 16.73
CA VAL A 101 24.75 11.52 15.41
C VAL A 101 26.24 11.43 15.64
N ASP A 102 26.75 10.21 15.70
CA ASP A 102 28.16 9.96 15.49
C ASP A 102 28.43 10.55 14.11
N ALA A 103 29.29 11.56 14.11
CA ALA A 103 29.59 12.39 12.96
C ALA A 103 29.65 11.53 11.70
N GLN A 104 28.78 11.83 10.75
CA GLN A 104 28.79 11.27 9.41
C GLN A 104 30.26 11.20 8.94
N PRO A 105 30.85 10.02 8.68
CA PRO A 105 32.01 10.01 7.80
C PRO A 105 31.47 10.55 6.47
N ALA A 106 32.13 11.59 5.96
CA ALA A 106 31.78 12.22 4.69
C ALA A 106 31.43 11.11 3.68
N ILE A 107 30.19 11.13 3.20
CA ILE A 107 29.77 10.27 2.10
C ILE A 107 30.65 10.75 0.94
N GLU A 108 31.70 10.01 0.62
CA GLU A 108 32.32 10.11 -0.68
C GLU A 108 31.20 9.85 -1.68
N GLU A 109 30.89 10.84 -2.50
CA GLU A 109 29.92 10.73 -3.59
C GLU A 109 30.35 9.57 -4.47
N GLN A 110 29.80 8.37 -4.23
CA GLN A 110 29.91 7.28 -5.18
C GLN A 110 29.24 7.79 -6.46
N PRO A 111 29.97 7.85 -7.60
CA PRO A 111 29.35 8.24 -8.84
C PRO A 111 28.17 7.32 -9.09
N ASP A 112 27.03 7.92 -9.41
CA ASP A 112 25.79 7.25 -9.71
C ASP A 112 26.01 6.32 -10.92
N HIS A 113 26.26 5.05 -10.64
CA HIS A 113 26.50 4.02 -11.66
C HIS A 113 25.20 3.48 -12.26
N THR A 114 24.06 4.15 -12.06
CA THR A 114 22.78 3.74 -12.69
C THR A 114 22.79 3.86 -14.21
N ASP A 115 23.69 4.68 -14.78
CA ASP A 115 23.81 4.85 -16.23
C ASP A 115 24.74 3.82 -16.92
N ASP A 116 25.68 3.19 -16.20
CA ASP A 116 26.66 2.27 -16.79
C ASP A 116 26.12 0.83 -17.01
N LEU A 117 24.88 0.57 -16.60
CA LEU A 117 24.19 -0.69 -16.87
C LEU A 117 23.45 -0.68 -18.22
N TYR A 118 23.08 0.51 -18.73
CA TYR A 118 22.32 0.63 -19.98
C TYR A 118 23.18 0.73 -21.25
N PHE A 119 24.48 1.04 -21.14
CA PHE A 119 25.37 1.21 -22.30
C PHE A 119 26.42 0.13 -22.49
N LYS A 120 26.42 -0.93 -21.68
CA LYS A 120 27.20 -2.14 -21.99
C LYS A 120 26.46 -2.95 -23.05
N GLN A 121 26.44 -2.42 -24.28
CA GLN A 121 26.26 -3.24 -25.48
C GLN A 121 27.40 -4.26 -25.51
N VAL A 122 27.15 -5.44 -24.93
CA VAL A 122 27.95 -6.62 -25.22
C VAL A 122 27.84 -6.82 -26.72
N ARG A 123 28.90 -6.48 -27.46
CA ARG A 123 29.02 -6.82 -28.89
C ARG A 123 29.10 -8.34 -28.98
N ASN A 124 27.96 -9.02 -28.90
CA ASN A 124 27.80 -10.39 -29.36
C ASN A 124 27.83 -10.35 -30.89
N ARG A 125 29.03 -10.21 -31.45
CA ARG A 125 29.24 -10.48 -32.86
C ARG A 125 29.20 -12.00 -33.06
N LYS A 126 28.15 -12.39 -33.80
CA LYS A 126 27.92 -13.63 -34.55
C LYS A 126 27.11 -14.72 -33.84
N THR A 127 25.89 -14.90 -34.32
CA THR A 127 25.37 -16.14 -34.96
C THR A 127 24.20 -15.66 -35.83
N GLY A 128 24.19 -15.80 -37.15
CA GLY A 128 24.06 -17.08 -37.85
C GLY A 128 22.60 -17.33 -38.23
N ARG A 129 22.22 -16.85 -39.43
CA ARG A 129 21.00 -17.14 -40.23
C ARG A 129 19.65 -16.61 -39.70
N SER A 130 19.12 -15.60 -40.38
CA SER A 130 17.67 -15.41 -40.48
C SER A 130 17.10 -16.62 -41.24
N ALA A 131 16.46 -17.53 -40.53
CA ALA A 131 15.61 -18.51 -41.20
C ALA A 131 14.42 -17.75 -41.79
N THR A 132 14.22 -17.84 -43.11
CA THR A 132 12.97 -17.40 -43.74
C THR A 132 11.84 -18.16 -43.06
N PRO A 133 10.82 -17.49 -42.48
CA PRO A 133 9.72 -18.18 -41.82
C PRO A 133 8.98 -19.05 -42.83
N ASP A 134 8.68 -20.28 -42.45
CA ASP A 134 7.97 -21.23 -43.29
C ASP A 134 6.51 -20.76 -43.46
N PRO A 135 6.00 -20.61 -44.69
CA PRO A 135 4.64 -20.12 -44.94
C PRO A 135 3.53 -21.03 -44.39
N ASN A 136 3.82 -22.30 -44.07
CA ASN A 136 2.83 -23.23 -43.54
C ASN A 136 2.81 -23.30 -42.00
N GLN A 137 3.46 -22.36 -41.30
CA GLN A 137 3.51 -22.34 -39.83
C GLN A 137 2.16 -22.19 -39.13
N LEU A 138 1.10 -21.79 -39.84
CA LEU A 138 -0.26 -21.69 -39.30
C LEU A 138 -1.16 -22.85 -39.74
N ASP A 139 -0.65 -23.81 -40.51
CA ASP A 139 -1.43 -24.94 -40.98
C ASP A 139 -1.44 -26.05 -39.91
N LEU A 140 -2.24 -25.82 -38.87
CA LEU A 140 -2.41 -26.74 -37.72
C LEU A 140 -3.15 -28.04 -38.07
N PHE A 141 -3.51 -28.25 -39.34
CA PHE A 141 -4.29 -29.39 -39.82
C PHE A 141 -3.58 -30.25 -40.88
N ALA A 142 -2.29 -30.02 -41.10
CA ALA A 142 -1.49 -30.83 -42.03
C ALA A 142 -1.07 -32.17 -41.40
N SER A 143 -2.04 -33.01 -41.03
CA SER A 143 -2.01 -34.49 -41.07
C SER A 143 -3.11 -35.05 -40.18
N ASP A 144 -4.30 -35.25 -40.74
CA ASP A 144 -5.09 -36.44 -40.43
C ASP A 144 -5.96 -36.76 -41.65
N GLY A 145 -5.44 -37.66 -42.48
CA GLY A 145 -6.13 -38.09 -43.70
C GLY A 145 -5.22 -38.73 -44.74
N THR A 146 -4.71 -39.92 -44.43
CA THR A 146 -4.84 -41.22 -45.15
C THR A 146 -3.57 -42.05 -45.00
#